data_AF-A0A7V1WYZ3-F1
#
_entry.id   AF-A0A7V1WYZ3-F1
#
_cell.length_a   1.000
_cell.length_b   1.000
_cell.length_c   1.000
_cell.angle_alpha   90.00
_cell.angle_beta   90.00
_cell.angle_gamma   90.00
#
_symmetry.space_group_name_H-M   'P 1'
#
loop_
_entity.id
_entity.type
_entity.pdbx_description
1 polymer ?
#
loop_
_entity_poly.entity_id
_entity_poly.type
_entity_poly.pdbx_seq_one_letter_code
_entity_poly.pdbx_strand_id
1 'polypeptide(L)'
;MSKILITTTESVSGFEIETYIKPIFASVVIGTNVFSDFNASITDFFGGRSSSYEKKLQMMNENALVILKSKASELGANCVIGLRVNSQQISGKNMQMFMLSAYGTAAIIRSLSYSKQPMLSSKELDKTSVNDKTQLVKLLKDYKRDEFKFTIQSIELILENKNEEFASLFLSKFIELAKLDFYDENQTHAKKLLLEYFAAINPAVAIPLLYQTFDGETNAKVTNEVLSLIREFDLVDVKQCLLLLNSTKLSIRKIALNILRYDQPIYVINDIEVLTKAIEKIKTSFSDLSSISTKKGFLSSNEKDVWICQCGKSNDMPSNYCFNCQYNRFGFKSDELKPDTVINQLTNKVEALKEMFSATFDAA
;
A
#
# COMPACT_ATOMS: atom_id res chain seq x y z
N MET A 1 -6.01 20.52 15.82
CA MET A 1 -4.66 21.07 16.08
C MET A 1 -4.31 22.06 14.99
N SER A 2 -3.84 23.26 15.35
CA SER A 2 -3.26 24.22 14.41
C SER A 2 -2.03 23.60 13.73
N LYS A 3 -1.88 23.81 12.42
CA LYS A 3 -0.77 23.26 11.64
C LYS A 3 0.52 24.04 11.94
N ILE A 4 1.31 23.58 12.91
CA ILE A 4 2.64 24.17 13.19
C ILE A 4 3.64 23.73 12.12
N LEU A 5 4.22 24.72 11.43
CA LEU A 5 5.26 24.52 10.43
C LEU A 5 6.59 24.20 11.11
N ILE A 6 7.29 23.16 10.67
CA ILE A 6 8.66 22.86 11.12
C ILE A 6 9.57 22.85 9.90
N THR A 7 10.72 23.53 10.00
CA THR A 7 11.74 23.56 8.95
C THR A 7 13.14 23.39 9.53
N THR A 8 14.05 22.83 8.73
CA THR A 8 15.48 22.75 9.03
C THR A 8 16.22 24.06 8.72
N THR A 9 15.61 24.96 7.93
CA THR A 9 16.15 26.29 7.59
C THR A 9 15.98 27.29 8.73
N GLU A 10 16.86 28.30 8.78
CA GLU A 10 16.81 29.40 9.78
C GLU A 10 15.66 30.40 9.49
N SER A 11 15.06 30.36 8.29
CA SER A 11 13.99 31.25 7.85
C SER A 11 12.96 30.53 6.96
N VAL A 12 11.80 31.16 6.76
CA VAL A 12 10.70 30.64 5.93
C VAL A 12 10.36 31.67 4.85
N SER A 13 10.60 31.33 3.57
CA SER A 13 10.32 32.23 2.44
C SER A 13 8.86 32.68 2.39
N GLY A 14 8.62 33.98 2.20
CA GLY A 14 7.28 34.58 2.16
C GLY A 14 6.68 34.90 3.54
N PHE A 15 7.43 34.61 4.61
CA PHE A 15 7.07 34.94 5.97
C PHE A 15 8.19 35.73 6.64
N GLU A 16 7.81 36.61 7.55
CA GLU A 16 8.75 37.30 8.43
C GLU A 16 8.63 36.72 9.83
N ILE A 17 9.76 36.51 10.50
CA ILE A 17 9.77 36.08 11.90
C ILE A 17 9.45 37.32 12.75
N GLU A 18 8.24 37.34 13.29
CA GLU A 18 7.76 38.40 14.18
C GLU A 18 8.40 38.26 15.56
N THR A 19 8.58 37.03 16.04
CA THR A 19 9.18 36.78 17.35
C THR A 19 9.89 35.43 17.38
N TYR A 20 11.14 35.42 17.83
CA TYR A 20 11.83 34.21 18.29
C TYR A 20 11.46 34.00 19.76
N ILE A 21 10.76 32.92 20.10
CA ILE A 21 10.27 32.68 21.47
C ILE A 21 11.39 32.10 22.32
N LYS A 22 11.81 30.86 22.03
CA LYS A 22 12.96 30.20 22.66
C LYS A 22 13.33 28.89 21.92
N PRO A 23 14.55 28.37 22.12
CA PRO A 23 14.87 27.00 21.74
C PRO A 23 13.98 25.98 22.45
N ILE A 24 13.56 24.95 21.72
CA ILE A 24 12.79 23.82 22.22
C ILE A 24 13.49 22.50 21.85
N PHE A 25 13.31 21.50 22.70
CA PHE A 25 14.02 20.23 22.62
C PHE A 25 13.04 19.06 22.75
N ALA A 26 13.28 17.99 22.01
CA ALA A 26 12.59 16.71 22.14
C ALA A 26 13.62 15.58 22.19
N SER A 27 13.44 14.64 23.10
CA SER A 27 14.28 13.45 23.21
C SER A 27 13.39 12.21 23.22
N VAL A 28 13.68 11.26 22.34
CA VAL A 28 13.00 9.98 22.24
C VAL A 28 14.05 8.90 22.51
N VAL A 29 13.76 7.99 23.44
CA VAL A 29 14.67 6.91 23.83
C VAL A 29 13.99 5.57 23.60
N ILE A 30 14.68 4.64 22.92
CA ILE A 30 14.22 3.27 22.71
C ILE A 30 15.19 2.28 23.36
N GLY A 31 14.64 1.33 24.11
CA GLY A 31 15.40 0.31 24.85
C GLY A 31 15.77 -0.93 24.03
N THR A 32 16.68 -1.73 24.60
CA THR A 32 17.32 -2.89 23.95
C THR A 32 16.35 -3.99 23.55
N ASN A 33 15.27 -4.22 24.30
CA ASN A 33 14.26 -5.24 24.00
C ASN A 33 13.51 -4.98 22.69
N VAL A 34 13.48 -3.72 22.24
CA VAL A 34 12.91 -3.36 20.95
C VAL A 34 13.92 -3.63 19.83
N PHE A 35 15.23 -3.60 20.11
CA PHE A 35 16.28 -3.89 19.12
C PHE A 35 16.77 -5.36 19.13
N SER A 36 16.40 -6.19 20.11
CA SER A 36 16.80 -7.61 20.17
C SER A 36 16.09 -8.50 19.14
N ASP A 37 14.90 -8.12 18.66
CA ASP A 37 14.16 -8.87 17.62
C ASP A 37 14.85 -8.85 16.24
N PHE A 38 15.94 -8.10 16.10
CA PHE A 38 16.69 -7.93 14.87
C PHE A 38 17.69 -9.05 14.58
N ASN A 39 18.05 -9.87 15.57
CA ASN A 39 19.04 -10.93 15.40
C ASN A 39 18.51 -12.16 14.63
N ALA A 40 17.24 -12.20 14.24
CA ALA A 40 16.62 -13.33 13.55
C ALA A 40 16.41 -13.16 12.03
N SER A 41 16.67 -11.98 11.46
CA SER A 41 16.40 -11.72 10.02
C SER A 41 17.59 -11.22 9.20
N ILE A 42 18.82 -11.25 9.74
CA ILE A 42 20.02 -10.90 8.97
C ILE A 42 20.66 -12.19 8.46
N THR A 43 20.14 -12.75 7.36
CA THR A 43 20.99 -13.64 6.55
C THR A 43 20.71 -13.70 5.05
N ASP A 44 19.88 -12.83 4.45
CA ASP A 44 19.70 -12.88 2.99
C ASP A 44 20.20 -11.60 2.30
N PHE A 45 21.47 -11.70 1.90
CA PHE A 45 22.01 -11.28 0.60
C PHE A 45 22.32 -9.78 0.38
N PHE A 46 23.59 -9.41 0.64
CA PHE A 46 24.34 -8.26 0.12
C PHE A 46 23.84 -6.84 0.44
N GLY A 47 24.38 -6.23 1.52
CA GLY A 47 24.44 -4.77 1.69
C GLY A 47 23.09 -4.04 1.81
N GLY A 48 22.01 -4.75 2.10
CA GLY A 48 20.63 -4.25 2.08
C GLY A 48 20.19 -3.45 3.31
N ARG A 49 19.38 -2.44 3.05
CA ARG A 49 18.66 -1.60 4.02
C ARG A 49 17.88 -2.45 5.03
N SER A 50 18.08 -2.25 6.33
CA SER A 50 17.31 -2.94 7.36
C SER A 50 15.95 -2.25 7.54
N SER A 51 14.92 -2.76 6.86
CA SER A 51 13.57 -2.19 6.84
C SER A 51 12.97 -2.02 8.24
N SER A 52 13.26 -2.93 9.17
CA SER A 52 12.84 -2.84 10.57
C SER A 52 13.59 -1.76 11.36
N TYR A 53 14.86 -1.50 11.03
CA TYR A 53 15.70 -0.51 11.69
C TYR A 53 15.31 0.89 11.24
N GLU A 54 15.09 1.04 9.93
CA GLU A 54 14.61 2.26 9.30
C GLU A 54 13.21 2.64 9.82
N LYS A 55 12.28 1.69 9.95
CA LYS A 55 10.94 1.94 10.51
C LYS A 55 11.01 2.50 11.95
N LYS A 56 11.91 1.99 12.78
CA LYS A 56 12.08 2.47 14.17
C LYS A 56 12.71 3.85 14.22
N LEU A 57 13.71 4.12 13.38
CA LEU A 57 14.26 5.47 13.25
C LEU A 57 13.22 6.47 12.74
N GLN A 58 12.39 6.09 11.78
CA GLN A 58 11.30 6.92 11.29
C GLN A 58 10.30 7.24 12.41
N MET A 59 9.84 6.22 13.15
CA MET A 59 8.95 6.41 14.30
C MET A 59 9.54 7.34 15.36
N MET A 60 10.84 7.23 15.65
CA MET A 60 11.52 8.16 16.59
C MET A 60 11.52 9.60 16.08
N ASN A 61 11.77 9.82 14.79
CA ASN A 61 11.72 11.14 14.18
C ASN A 61 10.31 11.73 14.25
N GLU A 62 9.29 10.95 13.90
CA GLU A 62 7.89 11.38 13.94
C GLU A 62 7.47 11.76 15.37
N ASN A 63 7.81 10.94 16.37
CA ASN A 63 7.55 11.24 17.78
C ASN A 63 8.25 12.53 18.24
N ALA A 64 9.52 12.72 17.84
CA ALA A 64 10.24 13.94 18.17
C ALA A 64 9.58 15.18 17.55
N LEU A 65 9.11 15.10 16.30
CA LEU A 65 8.38 16.17 15.64
C LEU A 65 7.03 16.46 16.32
N VAL A 66 6.30 15.45 16.79
CA VAL A 66 5.05 15.63 17.54
C VAL A 66 5.31 16.37 18.86
N ILE A 67 6.34 15.96 19.63
CA ILE A 67 6.73 16.64 20.87
C ILE A 67 7.13 18.10 20.61
N LEU A 68 7.92 18.36 19.55
CA LEU A 68 8.30 19.73 19.20
C LEU A 68 7.09 20.58 18.80
N LYS A 69 6.11 20.02 18.08
CA LYS A 69 4.86 20.72 17.76
C LYS A 69 4.04 21.03 19.01
N SER A 70 3.86 20.08 19.94
CA SER A 70 3.12 20.36 21.17
C SER A 70 3.80 21.46 21.99
N LYS A 71 5.12 21.38 22.18
CA LYS A 71 5.89 22.42 22.87
C LYS A 71 5.80 23.79 22.19
N ALA A 72 5.87 23.84 20.86
CA ALA A 72 5.69 25.09 20.12
C ALA A 72 4.25 25.64 20.31
N SER A 73 3.24 24.77 20.28
CA SER A 73 1.84 25.15 20.48
C SER A 73 1.59 25.70 21.88
N GLU A 74 2.15 25.06 22.92
CA GLU A 74 2.06 25.50 24.32
C GLU A 74 2.68 26.89 24.54
N LEU A 75 3.67 27.24 23.73
CA LEU A 75 4.33 28.54 23.75
C LEU A 75 3.62 29.59 22.88
N GLY A 76 2.52 29.24 22.20
CA GLY A 76 1.84 30.11 21.25
C GLY A 76 2.60 30.33 19.94
N ALA A 77 3.64 29.53 19.68
CA ALA A 77 4.37 29.56 18.42
C ALA A 77 3.56 28.92 17.31
N ASN A 78 3.70 29.43 16.08
CA ASN A 78 3.12 28.84 14.88
C ASN A 78 4.18 28.19 13.97
N CYS A 79 5.47 28.28 14.34
CA CYS A 79 6.58 27.72 13.59
C CYS A 79 7.72 27.22 14.50
N VAL A 80 8.45 26.22 14.02
CA VAL A 80 9.77 25.81 14.54
C VAL A 80 10.79 25.88 13.39
N ILE A 81 11.79 26.73 13.55
CA ILE A 81 12.87 26.93 12.56
C ILE A 81 14.17 26.30 13.05
N GLY A 82 15.11 26.08 12.12
CA GLY A 82 16.45 25.60 12.45
C GLY A 82 16.46 24.20 13.06
N LEU A 83 15.51 23.33 12.67
CA LEU A 83 15.47 21.96 13.17
C LEU A 83 16.82 21.25 12.94
N ARG A 84 17.33 20.65 14.00
CA ARG A 84 18.48 19.74 13.99
C ARG A 84 18.08 18.46 14.72
N VAL A 85 18.54 17.33 14.20
CA VAL A 85 18.30 16.01 14.77
C VAL A 85 19.64 15.31 14.93
N ASN A 86 19.88 14.76 16.12
CA ASN A 86 21.06 13.98 16.44
C ASN A 86 20.61 12.64 17.03
N SER A 87 21.23 11.56 16.59
CA SER A 87 20.97 10.21 17.06
C SER A 87 22.23 9.63 17.68
N GLN A 88 22.13 9.11 18.90
CA GLN A 88 23.25 8.55 19.65
C GLN A 88 22.87 7.19 20.22
N GLN A 89 23.83 6.27 20.17
CA GLN A 89 23.73 5.01 20.89
C GLN A 89 24.33 5.18 22.30
N ILE A 90 23.58 4.77 23.30
CA ILE A 90 24.02 4.74 24.70
C ILE A 90 24.20 3.27 25.08
N SER A 91 25.44 2.84 25.25
CA SER A 91 25.78 1.46 25.58
C SER A 91 26.25 1.35 27.04
N GLY A 92 25.58 0.52 27.83
CA GLY A 92 25.96 0.14 29.19
C GLY A 92 26.19 -1.37 29.32
N LYS A 93 26.65 -1.82 30.50
CA LYS A 93 27.16 -3.18 30.77
C LYS A 93 26.27 -4.36 30.30
N ASN A 94 24.99 -4.16 30.00
CA ASN A 94 24.10 -5.13 29.32
C ASN A 94 22.86 -4.47 28.66
N MET A 95 22.89 -3.17 28.37
CA MET A 95 21.76 -2.45 27.76
C MET A 95 22.28 -1.54 26.65
N GLN A 96 21.76 -1.75 25.44
CA GLN A 96 21.93 -0.83 24.31
C GLN A 96 20.65 0.00 24.19
N MET A 97 20.74 1.31 24.41
CA MET A 97 19.65 2.24 24.18
C MET A 97 19.99 3.11 22.98
N PHE A 98 18.97 3.49 22.21
CA PHE A 98 19.10 4.46 21.14
C PHE A 98 18.34 5.72 21.52
N MET A 99 19.03 6.85 21.49
CA MET A 99 18.47 8.15 21.82
C MET A 99 18.48 9.03 20.58
N LEU A 100 17.32 9.58 20.23
CA LEU A 100 17.18 10.63 19.24
C LEU A 100 16.84 11.93 19.95
N SER A 101 17.68 12.94 19.76
CA SER A 101 17.46 14.29 20.26
C SER A 101 17.24 15.24 19.09
N ALA A 102 16.12 15.96 19.10
CA ALA A 102 15.79 16.98 18.13
C ALA A 102 15.63 18.33 18.82
N TYR A 103 16.10 19.40 18.18
CA TYR A 103 15.96 20.75 18.70
C TYR A 103 15.79 21.77 17.57
N GLY A 104 15.17 22.90 17.91
CA GLY A 104 14.96 24.03 17.01
C GLY A 104 14.46 25.24 17.80
N THR A 105 14.16 26.34 17.12
CA THR A 105 13.67 27.56 17.76
C THR A 105 12.19 27.74 17.48
N ALA A 106 11.37 27.79 18.54
CA ALA A 106 9.95 28.13 18.42
C ALA A 106 9.82 29.62 18.08
N ALA A 107 9.04 29.93 17.05
CA ALA A 107 8.87 31.27 16.52
C ALA A 107 7.43 31.58 16.12
N ILE A 108 7.09 32.86 16.13
CA ILE A 108 5.88 33.39 15.49
C ILE A 108 6.31 33.97 14.15
N ILE A 109 5.75 33.43 13.08
CA ILE A 109 5.93 33.95 11.73
C ILE A 109 4.63 34.61 11.27
N ARG A 110 4.75 35.73 10.58
CA ARG A 110 3.64 36.43 9.93
C ARG A 110 3.82 36.37 8.43
N SER A 111 2.73 36.12 7.71
CA SER A 111 2.76 36.23 6.25
C SER A 111 3.01 37.69 5.90
N LEU A 112 4.01 37.95 5.05
CA LEU A 112 4.19 39.27 4.48
C LEU A 112 2.97 39.55 3.60
N SER A 113 2.09 40.42 4.10
CA SER A 113 0.87 40.84 3.38
C SER A 113 1.30 41.59 2.13
N TYR A 114 1.22 40.90 1.00
CA TYR A 114 1.63 41.46 -0.28
C TYR A 114 0.57 42.47 -0.77
N SER A 115 0.85 43.78 -0.68
CA SER A 115 0.11 44.76 -1.49
C SER A 115 0.35 44.42 -2.96
N LYS A 116 -0.71 44.21 -3.74
CA LYS A 116 -0.65 43.99 -5.18
C LYS A 116 0.14 45.10 -5.88
N GLN A 117 1.41 44.85 -6.14
CA GLN A 117 2.07 45.30 -7.37
C GLN A 117 2.49 44.04 -8.14
N PRO A 118 2.37 44.03 -9.48
CA PRO A 118 2.70 42.86 -10.27
C PRO A 118 4.23 42.74 -10.34
N MET A 119 4.84 42.09 -9.35
CA MET A 119 6.10 41.42 -9.61
C MET A 119 5.76 40.17 -10.41
N LEU A 120 6.11 40.20 -11.69
CA LEU A 120 6.34 39.00 -12.46
C LEU A 120 7.41 38.22 -11.67
N SER A 121 7.02 37.25 -10.85
CA SER A 121 7.96 36.19 -10.52
C SER A 121 8.20 35.50 -11.84
N SER A 122 9.32 35.80 -12.52
CA SER A 122 9.79 34.90 -13.55
C SER A 122 10.10 33.61 -12.80
N LYS A 123 9.12 32.71 -12.75
CA LYS A 123 9.32 31.34 -12.39
C LYS A 123 10.27 30.84 -13.47
N GLU A 124 11.57 30.89 -13.19
CA GLU A 124 12.58 30.43 -14.12
C GLU A 124 12.33 28.93 -14.32
N LEU A 125 11.99 28.57 -15.55
CA LEU A 125 11.82 27.19 -15.95
C LEU A 125 13.15 26.75 -16.55
N ASP A 126 13.73 25.69 -16.01
CA ASP A 126 14.90 25.08 -16.61
C ASP A 126 14.56 24.61 -18.04
N LYS A 127 15.52 24.77 -18.96
CA LYS A 127 15.36 24.41 -20.37
C LYS A 127 14.95 22.94 -20.53
N THR A 128 15.48 22.05 -19.70
CA THR A 128 15.16 20.63 -19.70
C THR A 128 13.69 20.42 -19.32
N SER A 129 13.22 21.06 -18.24
CA SER A 129 11.81 20.99 -17.83
C SER A 129 10.85 21.51 -18.90
N VAL A 130 11.22 22.57 -19.64
CA VAL A 130 10.40 23.06 -20.77
C VAL A 130 10.41 22.07 -21.93
N ASN A 131 11.56 21.50 -22.25
CA ASN A 131 11.68 20.51 -23.32
C ASN A 131 10.88 19.25 -23.01
N ASP A 132 11.02 18.70 -21.81
CA ASP A 132 10.31 17.51 -21.35
C ASP A 132 8.80 17.76 -21.37
N LYS A 133 8.37 18.94 -20.89
CA LYS A 133 6.95 19.32 -20.95
C LYS A 133 6.45 19.46 -22.38
N THR A 134 7.25 19.99 -23.29
CA THR A 134 6.90 20.13 -24.71
C THR A 134 6.76 18.76 -25.38
N GLN A 135 7.68 17.84 -25.11
CA GLN A 135 7.62 16.47 -25.59
C GLN A 135 6.41 15.73 -25.01
N LEU A 136 6.14 15.85 -23.72
CA LEU A 136 4.96 15.25 -23.09
C LEU A 136 3.65 15.78 -23.68
N VAL A 137 3.56 17.11 -23.92
CA VAL A 137 2.39 17.72 -24.59
C VAL A 137 2.22 17.17 -26.01
N LYS A 138 3.31 16.92 -26.74
CA LYS A 138 3.25 16.26 -28.04
C LYS A 138 2.71 14.83 -27.92
N LEU A 139 3.26 14.03 -27.00
CA LEU A 139 2.78 12.67 -26.75
C LEU A 139 1.28 12.63 -26.41
N LEU A 140 0.79 13.59 -25.62
CA LEU A 140 -0.63 13.69 -25.28
C LEU A 140 -1.50 14.02 -26.50
N LYS A 141 -1.01 14.86 -27.42
CA LYS A 141 -1.71 15.15 -28.68
C LYS A 141 -1.74 13.93 -29.58
N ASP A 142 -0.63 13.21 -29.68
CA ASP A 142 -0.53 11.99 -30.48
C ASP A 142 -1.45 10.91 -29.90
N TYR A 143 -1.52 10.76 -28.56
CA TYR A 143 -2.46 9.87 -27.89
C TYR A 143 -3.92 10.23 -28.17
N LYS A 144 -4.28 11.51 -28.08
CA LYS A 144 -5.66 11.98 -28.38
C LYS A 144 -6.07 11.82 -29.86
N ARG A 145 -5.12 11.49 -30.74
CA ARG A 145 -5.32 11.26 -32.18
C ARG A 145 -5.17 9.79 -32.58
N ASP A 146 -4.98 8.88 -31.62
CA ASP A 146 -4.64 7.48 -31.86
C ASP A 146 -3.34 7.28 -32.67
N GLU A 147 -2.43 8.25 -32.61
CA GLU A 147 -1.12 8.25 -33.30
C GLU A 147 0.05 7.95 -32.34
N PHE A 148 -0.24 7.69 -31.06
CA PHE A 148 0.78 7.46 -30.03
C PHE A 148 1.63 6.22 -30.32
N LYS A 149 2.95 6.40 -30.25
CA LYS A 149 3.93 5.32 -30.42
C LYS A 149 4.52 4.92 -29.08
N PHE A 150 4.40 3.64 -28.76
CA PHE A 150 5.09 3.04 -27.62
C PHE A 150 6.57 2.84 -27.95
N THR A 151 7.41 3.70 -27.40
CA THR A 151 8.87 3.56 -27.39
C THR A 151 9.35 3.62 -25.95
N ILE A 152 10.54 3.08 -25.66
CA ILE A 152 11.12 3.18 -24.30
C ILE A 152 11.17 4.64 -23.84
N GLN A 153 11.63 5.54 -24.71
CA GLN A 153 11.71 6.97 -24.44
C GLN A 153 10.34 7.61 -24.11
N SER A 154 9.25 7.19 -24.78
CA SER A 154 7.93 7.72 -24.46
C SER A 154 7.45 7.22 -23.10
N ILE A 155 7.76 5.99 -22.71
CA ILE A 155 7.44 5.44 -21.40
C ILE A 155 8.24 6.15 -20.29
N GLU A 156 9.56 6.31 -20.46
CA GLU A 156 10.44 7.00 -19.51
C GLU A 156 9.96 8.44 -19.25
N LEU A 157 9.72 9.21 -20.32
CA LEU A 157 9.28 10.59 -20.19
C LEU A 157 7.94 10.72 -19.43
N ILE A 158 7.00 9.81 -19.68
CA ILE A 158 5.70 9.78 -19.01
C ILE A 158 5.85 9.39 -17.54
N LEU A 159 6.71 8.41 -17.23
CA LEU A 159 7.05 7.96 -15.88
C LEU A 159 7.71 9.08 -15.07
N GLU A 160 8.74 9.72 -15.61
CA GLU A 160 9.46 10.82 -14.95
C GLU A 160 8.53 11.99 -14.60
N ASN A 161 7.58 12.28 -15.50
CA ASN A 161 6.58 13.31 -15.29
C ASN A 161 5.35 12.83 -14.50
N LYS A 162 5.29 11.53 -14.15
CA LYS A 162 4.19 10.87 -13.43
C LYS A 162 2.81 11.23 -14.01
N ASN A 163 2.72 11.27 -15.34
CA ASN A 163 1.52 11.78 -15.99
C ASN A 163 0.38 10.75 -15.98
N GLU A 164 -0.68 11.03 -15.25
CA GLU A 164 -1.81 10.13 -15.03
C GLU A 164 -2.74 9.99 -16.25
N GLU A 165 -2.71 10.91 -17.24
CA GLU A 165 -3.57 10.82 -18.45
C GLU A 165 -3.26 9.56 -19.28
N PHE A 166 -2.06 8.98 -19.12
CA PHE A 166 -1.65 7.76 -19.83
C PHE A 166 -1.95 6.46 -19.08
N ALA A 167 -2.51 6.52 -17.87
CA ALA A 167 -2.59 5.34 -17.01
C ALA A 167 -3.36 4.18 -17.66
N SER A 168 -4.51 4.47 -18.27
CA SER A 168 -5.32 3.48 -19.01
C SER A 168 -4.57 2.88 -20.22
N LEU A 169 -3.84 3.73 -20.96
CA LEU A 169 -3.05 3.30 -22.11
C LEU A 169 -1.89 2.39 -21.67
N PHE A 170 -1.21 2.76 -20.59
CA PHE A 170 -0.10 1.99 -20.01
C PHE A 170 -0.58 0.68 -19.43
N LEU A 171 -1.77 0.64 -18.83
CA LEU A 171 -2.36 -0.60 -18.34
C LEU A 171 -2.66 -1.54 -19.50
N SER A 172 -3.24 -1.03 -20.59
CA SER A 172 -3.49 -1.83 -21.79
C SER A 172 -2.20 -2.45 -22.33
N LYS A 173 -1.12 -1.66 -22.43
CA LYS A 173 0.18 -2.16 -22.88
C LYS A 173 0.81 -3.15 -21.90
N PHE A 174 0.67 -2.90 -20.60
CA PHE A 174 1.14 -3.83 -19.57
C PHE A 174 0.44 -5.19 -19.70
N ILE A 175 -0.88 -5.20 -19.90
CA ILE A 175 -1.66 -6.43 -20.10
C ILE A 175 -1.26 -7.14 -21.39
N GLU A 176 -1.00 -6.41 -22.48
CA GLU A 176 -0.48 -6.97 -23.73
C GLU A 176 0.85 -7.70 -23.48
N LEU A 177 1.81 -7.05 -22.82
CA LEU A 177 3.11 -7.64 -22.49
C LEU A 177 2.99 -8.82 -21.52
N ALA A 178 2.15 -8.72 -20.49
CA ALA A 178 1.92 -9.76 -19.49
C ALA A 178 1.36 -11.08 -20.07
N LYS A 179 0.76 -11.03 -21.27
CA LYS A 179 0.26 -12.23 -21.96
C LYS A 179 1.36 -13.00 -22.69
N LEU A 180 2.51 -12.39 -22.98
CA LEU A 180 3.58 -13.01 -23.74
C LEU A 180 4.21 -14.20 -22.99
N ASP A 181 4.66 -15.20 -23.75
CA ASP A 181 5.46 -16.33 -23.23
C ASP A 181 6.94 -15.99 -23.15
N PHE A 182 7.42 -15.17 -24.08
CA PHE A 182 8.81 -14.79 -24.23
C PHE A 182 8.90 -13.27 -24.43
N TYR A 183 9.94 -12.68 -23.87
CA TYR A 183 10.21 -11.25 -23.96
C TYR A 183 11.54 -11.03 -24.67
N ASP A 184 11.57 -10.11 -25.62
CA ASP A 184 12.84 -9.51 -26.04
C ASP A 184 13.35 -8.50 -25.00
N GLU A 185 14.57 -7.98 -25.19
CA GLU A 185 15.18 -7.01 -24.27
C GLU A 185 14.34 -5.73 -24.12
N ASN A 186 13.78 -5.23 -25.22
CA ASN A 186 12.96 -4.01 -25.21
C ASN A 186 11.62 -4.24 -24.50
N GLN A 187 10.98 -5.38 -24.71
CA GLN A 187 9.73 -5.76 -24.04
C GLN A 187 9.94 -5.96 -22.55
N THR A 188 11.06 -6.59 -22.17
CA THR A 188 11.46 -6.74 -20.76
C THR A 188 11.63 -5.38 -20.11
N HIS A 189 12.34 -4.47 -20.77
CA HIS A 189 12.58 -3.13 -20.26
C HIS A 189 11.29 -2.29 -20.21
N ALA A 190 10.46 -2.32 -21.25
CA ALA A 190 9.17 -1.64 -21.28
C ALA A 190 8.26 -2.12 -20.16
N LYS A 191 8.17 -3.44 -19.92
CA LYS A 191 7.38 -4.00 -18.83
C LYS A 191 7.85 -3.48 -17.47
N LYS A 192 9.17 -3.44 -17.23
CA LYS A 192 9.74 -2.88 -16.00
C LYS A 192 9.36 -1.43 -15.80
N LEU A 193 9.48 -0.59 -16.83
CA LEU A 193 9.10 0.83 -16.76
C LEU A 193 7.60 1.03 -16.50
N LEU A 194 6.73 0.18 -17.07
CA LEU A 194 5.29 0.23 -16.82
C LEU A 194 4.95 -0.16 -15.36
N LEU A 195 5.68 -1.13 -14.77
CA LEU A 195 5.54 -1.47 -13.35
C LEU A 195 5.93 -0.27 -12.47
N GLU A 196 7.08 0.35 -12.74
CA GLU A 196 7.55 1.55 -12.04
C GLU A 196 6.56 2.71 -12.17
N TYR A 197 5.90 2.85 -13.33
CA TYR A 197 4.88 3.87 -13.55
C TYR A 197 3.70 3.74 -12.60
N PHE A 198 3.12 2.55 -12.47
CA PHE A 198 1.99 2.33 -11.56
C PHE A 198 2.36 2.52 -10.09
N ALA A 199 3.63 2.28 -9.74
CA ALA A 199 4.16 2.57 -8.40
C ALA A 199 4.38 4.07 -8.15
N ALA A 200 4.61 4.86 -9.21
CA ALA A 200 5.01 6.27 -9.11
C ALA A 200 3.86 7.27 -9.16
N ILE A 201 2.74 6.93 -9.81
CA ILE A 201 1.56 7.81 -9.94
C ILE A 201 0.70 7.80 -8.67
N ASN A 202 -0.29 8.70 -8.58
CA ASN A 202 -1.19 8.76 -7.44
C ASN A 202 -1.93 7.41 -7.23
N PRO A 203 -1.86 6.82 -6.02
CA PRO A 203 -2.56 5.58 -5.70
C PRO A 203 -4.07 5.65 -5.96
N ALA A 204 -4.69 6.82 -5.81
CA ALA A 204 -6.11 7.01 -6.10
C ALA A 204 -6.46 6.79 -7.59
N VAL A 205 -5.49 6.90 -8.50
CA VAL A 205 -5.62 6.57 -9.92
C VAL A 205 -5.18 5.14 -10.20
N ALA A 206 -4.00 4.73 -9.69
CA ALA A 206 -3.45 3.40 -9.95
C ALA A 206 -4.34 2.27 -9.40
N ILE A 207 -4.79 2.37 -8.15
CA ILE A 207 -5.50 1.29 -7.45
C ILE A 207 -6.81 0.91 -8.18
N PRO A 208 -7.77 1.82 -8.42
CA PRO A 208 -9.00 1.42 -9.11
C PRO A 208 -8.72 0.84 -10.50
N LEU A 209 -7.74 1.41 -11.21
CA LEU A 209 -7.39 1.00 -12.56
C LEU A 209 -6.78 -0.41 -12.60
N LEU A 210 -5.95 -0.78 -11.62
CA LEU A 210 -5.38 -2.11 -11.52
C LEU A 210 -6.43 -3.14 -11.11
N TYR A 211 -7.31 -2.81 -10.17
CA TYR A 211 -8.33 -3.75 -9.68
C TYR A 211 -9.40 -4.04 -10.72
N GLN A 212 -9.75 -3.07 -11.58
CA GLN A 212 -10.71 -3.30 -12.67
C GLN A 212 -10.23 -4.39 -13.65
N THR A 213 -8.92 -4.70 -13.69
CA THR A 213 -8.40 -5.77 -14.55
C THR A 213 -8.98 -7.13 -14.19
N PHE A 214 -9.42 -7.31 -12.94
CA PHE A 214 -9.97 -8.57 -12.45
C PHE A 214 -11.42 -8.81 -12.85
N ASP A 215 -12.19 -7.79 -13.22
CA ASP A 215 -13.62 -7.90 -13.54
C ASP A 215 -13.90 -8.67 -14.87
N GLY A 216 -12.88 -8.84 -15.72
CA GLY A 216 -12.93 -9.53 -17.01
C GLY A 216 -12.78 -11.07 -16.97
N GLU A 217 -12.62 -11.68 -18.16
CA GLU A 217 -12.11 -13.05 -18.29
C GLU A 217 -10.59 -13.00 -18.10
N THR A 218 -10.16 -13.20 -16.86
CA THR A 218 -8.78 -12.92 -16.44
C THR A 218 -7.85 -14.08 -16.82
N ASN A 219 -6.97 -13.82 -17.78
CA ASN A 219 -5.82 -14.67 -18.07
C ASN A 219 -4.97 -14.83 -16.80
N ALA A 220 -4.67 -16.07 -16.40
CA ALA A 220 -3.95 -16.36 -15.16
C ALA A 220 -2.58 -15.66 -15.06
N LYS A 221 -1.86 -15.47 -16.19
CA LYS A 221 -0.60 -14.72 -16.21
C LYS A 221 -0.83 -13.26 -15.86
N VAL A 222 -1.81 -12.62 -16.51
CA VAL A 222 -2.17 -11.22 -16.23
C VAL A 222 -2.58 -11.05 -14.78
N THR A 223 -3.41 -11.96 -14.26
CA THR A 223 -3.80 -11.95 -12.84
C THR A 223 -2.59 -12.00 -11.92
N ASN A 224 -1.64 -12.91 -12.16
CA ASN A 224 -0.45 -13.05 -11.33
C ASN A 224 0.44 -11.80 -11.38
N GLU A 225 0.61 -11.21 -12.56
CA GLU A 225 1.41 -10.00 -12.76
C GLU A 225 0.79 -8.79 -12.03
N VAL A 226 -0.53 -8.58 -12.15
CA VAL A 226 -1.23 -7.51 -11.43
C VAL A 226 -1.21 -7.75 -9.92
N LEU A 227 -1.38 -9.00 -9.46
CA LEU A 227 -1.25 -9.34 -8.04
C LEU A 227 0.17 -9.09 -7.51
N SER A 228 1.21 -9.36 -8.31
CA SER A 228 2.60 -9.06 -7.95
C SER A 228 2.79 -7.57 -7.77
N LEU A 229 2.31 -6.76 -8.72
CA LEU A 229 2.37 -5.31 -8.65
C LEU A 229 1.63 -4.77 -7.42
N ILE A 230 0.40 -5.25 -7.15
CA ILE A 230 -0.38 -4.81 -5.98
C ILE A 230 0.38 -5.07 -4.67
N ARG A 231 1.07 -6.22 -4.58
CA ARG A 231 1.84 -6.62 -3.40
C ARG A 231 3.17 -5.88 -3.29
N GLU A 232 3.93 -5.77 -4.38
CA GLU A 232 5.29 -5.22 -4.37
C GLU A 232 5.33 -3.71 -4.15
N PHE A 233 4.26 -3.01 -4.49
CA PHE A 233 4.16 -1.56 -4.37
C PHE A 233 3.13 -1.09 -3.33
N ASP A 234 2.75 -1.98 -2.40
CA ASP A 234 1.82 -1.69 -1.29
C ASP A 234 0.49 -1.04 -1.75
N LEU A 235 -0.07 -1.50 -2.87
CA LEU A 235 -1.33 -0.99 -3.46
C LEU A 235 -2.56 -1.78 -3.00
N VAL A 236 -2.50 -2.34 -1.79
CA VAL A 236 -3.60 -3.10 -1.19
C VAL A 236 -4.73 -2.15 -0.76
N ASP A 237 -5.93 -2.37 -1.28
CA ASP A 237 -7.11 -1.59 -0.96
C ASP A 237 -8.30 -2.51 -0.62
N VAL A 238 -8.74 -2.45 0.64
CA VAL A 238 -9.81 -3.30 1.16
C VAL A 238 -11.17 -2.93 0.53
N LYS A 239 -11.38 -1.66 0.17
CA LYS A 239 -12.63 -1.22 -0.47
C LYS A 239 -12.75 -1.82 -1.88
N GLN A 240 -11.66 -1.86 -2.63
CA GLN A 240 -11.62 -2.56 -3.92
C GLN A 240 -11.83 -4.07 -3.74
N CYS A 241 -11.21 -4.68 -2.72
CA CYS A 241 -11.46 -6.10 -2.41
C CYS A 241 -12.93 -6.40 -2.12
N LEU A 242 -13.66 -5.50 -1.45
CA LEU A 242 -15.10 -5.62 -1.24
C LEU A 242 -15.89 -5.62 -2.55
N LEU A 243 -15.49 -4.82 -3.55
CA LEU A 243 -16.10 -4.85 -4.88
C LEU A 243 -15.87 -6.22 -5.54
N LEU A 244 -14.64 -6.74 -5.51
CA LEU A 244 -14.31 -8.06 -6.05
C LEU A 244 -15.08 -9.19 -5.34
N LEU A 245 -15.26 -9.11 -4.01
CA LEU A 245 -16.04 -10.08 -3.24
C LEU A 245 -17.54 -10.10 -3.60
N ASN A 246 -18.07 -9.03 -4.21
CA ASN A 246 -19.44 -8.96 -4.73
C ASN A 246 -19.58 -9.60 -6.13
N SER A 247 -18.49 -9.97 -6.79
CA SER A 247 -18.55 -10.59 -8.11
C SER A 247 -19.30 -11.92 -8.08
N THR A 248 -20.06 -12.20 -9.14
CA THR A 248 -20.73 -13.50 -9.34
C THR A 248 -19.73 -14.62 -9.63
N LYS A 249 -18.54 -14.29 -10.16
CA LYS A 249 -17.49 -15.27 -10.50
C LYS A 249 -16.68 -15.66 -9.27
N LEU A 250 -16.63 -16.96 -8.95
CA LEU A 250 -15.85 -17.48 -7.82
C LEU A 250 -14.36 -17.15 -7.93
N SER A 251 -13.79 -17.20 -9.14
CA SER A 251 -12.38 -16.87 -9.40
C SER A 251 -12.04 -15.45 -8.96
N ILE A 252 -12.92 -14.47 -9.23
CA ILE A 252 -12.72 -13.07 -8.83
C ILE A 252 -12.80 -12.93 -7.30
N ARG A 253 -13.76 -13.60 -6.66
CA ARG A 253 -13.86 -13.59 -5.20
C ARG A 253 -12.62 -14.19 -4.53
N LYS A 254 -12.02 -15.23 -5.12
CA LYS A 254 -10.74 -15.80 -4.68
C LYS A 254 -9.55 -14.85 -4.87
N ILE A 255 -9.54 -14.01 -5.91
CA ILE A 255 -8.52 -12.97 -6.08
C ILE A 255 -8.59 -11.98 -4.90
N ALA A 256 -9.80 -11.52 -4.56
CA ALA A 256 -10.00 -10.64 -3.40
C ALA A 256 -9.47 -11.27 -2.10
N LEU A 257 -9.75 -12.57 -1.91
CA LEU A 257 -9.26 -13.33 -0.75
C LEU A 257 -7.73 -13.37 -0.69
N ASN A 258 -7.06 -13.53 -1.83
CA ASN A 258 -5.59 -13.49 -1.91
C ASN A 258 -5.01 -12.12 -1.59
N ILE A 259 -5.67 -11.03 -2.01
CA ILE A 259 -5.21 -9.67 -1.72
C ILE A 259 -5.38 -9.34 -0.23
N LEU A 260 -6.52 -9.69 0.37
CA LEU A 260 -6.86 -9.38 1.76
C LEU A 260 -5.94 -10.00 2.82
N ARG A 261 -5.05 -10.93 2.43
CA ARG A 261 -4.03 -11.48 3.33
C ARG A 261 -2.89 -10.50 3.63
N TYR A 262 -2.72 -9.49 2.80
CA TYR A 262 -1.64 -8.51 2.90
C TYR A 262 -2.10 -7.25 3.64
N ASP A 263 -1.15 -6.47 4.13
CA ASP A 263 -1.42 -5.22 4.85
C ASP A 263 -1.70 -4.08 3.88
N GLN A 264 -2.55 -3.15 4.30
CA GLN A 264 -2.64 -1.83 3.65
C GLN A 264 -1.41 -1.01 4.06
N PRO A 265 -0.94 -0.10 3.20
CA PRO A 265 0.20 0.76 3.53
C PRO A 265 -0.05 1.65 4.74
N ILE A 266 -1.30 2.10 4.91
CA ILE A 266 -1.75 3.00 5.97
C ILE A 266 -3.14 2.54 6.42
N TYR A 267 -3.36 2.52 7.73
CA TYR A 267 -4.68 2.32 8.34
C TYR A 267 -5.18 3.61 8.98
N VAL A 268 -6.44 3.95 8.75
CA VAL A 268 -7.18 4.99 9.46
C VAL A 268 -8.32 4.37 10.27
N ILE A 269 -8.87 5.10 11.25
CA ILE A 269 -9.90 4.57 12.15
C ILE A 269 -11.12 3.99 11.41
N ASN A 270 -11.50 4.60 10.28
CA ASN A 270 -12.62 4.14 9.46
C ASN A 270 -12.35 2.77 8.77
N ASP A 271 -11.09 2.35 8.65
CA ASP A 271 -10.74 1.07 8.04
C ASP A 271 -11.13 -0.11 8.93
N ILE A 272 -11.30 0.09 10.24
CA ILE A 272 -11.86 -0.94 11.15
C ILE A 272 -13.24 -1.39 10.66
N GLU A 273 -14.10 -0.43 10.29
CA GLU A 273 -15.44 -0.72 9.77
C GLU A 273 -15.35 -1.44 8.42
N VAL A 274 -14.46 -0.99 7.53
CA VAL A 274 -14.27 -1.57 6.19
C VAL A 274 -13.75 -3.01 6.28
N LEU A 275 -12.77 -3.27 7.15
CA LEU A 275 -12.24 -4.61 7.41
C LEU A 275 -13.30 -5.53 8.03
N THR A 276 -14.09 -5.02 8.97
CA THR A 276 -15.21 -5.77 9.56
C THR A 276 -16.24 -6.16 8.49
N LYS A 277 -16.59 -5.23 7.58
CA LYS A 277 -17.45 -5.53 6.42
C LYS A 277 -16.82 -6.58 5.50
N ALA A 278 -15.50 -6.55 5.29
CA ALA A 278 -14.81 -7.56 4.49
C ALA A 278 -14.90 -8.96 5.14
N ILE A 279 -14.73 -9.06 6.47
CA ILE A 279 -14.90 -10.32 7.21
C ILE A 279 -16.31 -10.89 7.01
N GLU A 280 -17.35 -10.09 7.26
CA GLU A 280 -18.75 -10.52 7.09
C GLU A 280 -19.06 -10.90 5.64
N LYS A 281 -18.45 -10.18 4.69
CA LYS A 281 -18.59 -10.50 3.28
C LYS A 281 -17.93 -11.84 2.93
N ILE A 282 -16.72 -12.11 3.41
CA ILE A 282 -16.04 -13.40 3.18
C ILE A 282 -16.89 -14.57 3.70
N LYS A 283 -17.48 -14.45 4.89
CA LYS A 283 -18.36 -15.49 5.47
C LYS A 283 -19.54 -15.86 4.57
N THR A 284 -20.04 -14.92 3.77
CA THR A 284 -21.21 -15.11 2.90
C THR A 284 -20.86 -15.32 1.42
N SER A 285 -19.64 -14.97 0.99
CA SER A 285 -19.20 -15.03 -0.41
C SER A 285 -18.80 -16.43 -0.91
N PHE A 286 -18.60 -17.41 -0.01
CA PHE A 286 -18.12 -18.76 -0.35
C PHE A 286 -19.07 -19.84 0.18
N SER A 287 -20.24 -19.95 -0.43
CA SER A 287 -21.24 -20.96 -0.10
C SER A 287 -20.86 -22.34 -0.60
N ASP A 288 -21.54 -23.37 -0.06
CA ASP A 288 -21.46 -24.71 -0.62
C ASP A 288 -21.91 -24.71 -2.09
N LEU A 289 -21.12 -25.37 -2.94
CA LEU A 289 -21.34 -25.54 -4.37
C LEU A 289 -21.72 -26.98 -4.73
N SER A 290 -21.72 -27.88 -3.74
CA SER A 290 -22.12 -29.27 -3.89
C SER A 290 -23.62 -29.48 -3.69
N SER A 291 -24.15 -30.57 -4.23
CA SER A 291 -25.46 -31.10 -3.83
C SER A 291 -25.28 -32.37 -3.01
N ILE A 292 -26.21 -32.64 -2.09
CA ILE A 292 -26.22 -33.88 -1.31
C ILE A 292 -27.15 -34.89 -1.98
N SER A 293 -26.72 -36.14 -2.06
CA SER A 293 -27.48 -37.26 -2.62
C SER A 293 -27.25 -38.51 -1.77
N THR A 294 -28.16 -39.48 -1.86
CA THR A 294 -28.09 -40.72 -1.10
C THR A 294 -27.84 -41.88 -2.06
N LYS A 295 -26.84 -42.72 -1.77
CA LYS A 295 -26.50 -43.91 -2.55
C LYS A 295 -26.65 -45.19 -1.73
N LYS A 296 -27.18 -46.24 -2.36
CA LYS A 296 -27.17 -47.59 -1.79
C LYS A 296 -25.77 -48.17 -1.83
N GLY A 297 -25.34 -48.78 -0.73
CA GLY A 297 -24.04 -49.44 -0.66
C GLY A 297 -23.95 -50.61 -1.65
N PHE A 298 -22.81 -50.75 -2.33
CA PHE A 298 -22.58 -51.81 -3.33
C PHE A 298 -22.76 -53.24 -2.77
N LEU A 299 -22.62 -53.42 -1.44
CA LEU A 299 -22.71 -54.71 -0.75
C LEU A 299 -23.59 -54.65 0.53
N SER A 300 -24.28 -53.54 0.77
CA SER A 300 -25.02 -53.29 2.02
C SER A 300 -26.29 -52.52 1.72
N SER A 301 -27.41 -52.96 2.31
CA SER A 301 -28.71 -52.30 2.26
C SER A 301 -28.70 -50.89 2.86
N ASN A 302 -27.65 -50.55 3.62
CA ASN A 302 -27.50 -49.24 4.22
C ASN A 302 -27.24 -48.17 3.15
N GLU A 303 -28.11 -47.18 3.16
CA GLU A 303 -27.97 -45.95 2.40
C GLU A 303 -26.91 -45.06 3.04
N LYS A 304 -26.12 -44.37 2.20
CA LYS A 304 -25.08 -43.45 2.63
C LYS A 304 -25.23 -42.13 1.88
N ASP A 305 -25.12 -41.04 2.62
CA ASP A 305 -25.08 -39.72 2.01
C ASP A 305 -23.72 -39.45 1.38
N VAL A 306 -23.77 -38.90 0.17
CA VAL A 306 -22.64 -38.50 -0.63
C VAL A 306 -22.84 -37.07 -1.09
N TRP A 307 -21.76 -36.35 -1.36
CA TRP A 307 -21.85 -35.04 -2.00
C TRP A 307 -21.44 -35.13 -3.46
N ILE A 308 -22.16 -34.41 -4.31
CA ILE A 308 -21.90 -34.32 -5.74
C ILE A 308 -21.09 -33.05 -5.98
N CYS A 309 -19.86 -33.22 -6.46
CA CYS A 309 -18.99 -32.12 -6.82
C CYS A 309 -19.49 -31.42 -8.10
N GLN A 310 -19.11 -30.16 -8.31
CA GLN A 310 -19.41 -29.42 -9.54
C GLN A 310 -18.89 -30.10 -10.82
N CYS A 311 -17.90 -30.99 -10.73
CA CYS A 311 -17.47 -31.80 -11.87
C CYS A 311 -18.39 -33.02 -12.15
N GLY A 312 -19.50 -33.15 -11.44
CA GLY A 312 -20.48 -34.24 -11.56
C GLY A 312 -20.10 -35.54 -10.85
N LYS A 313 -18.93 -35.62 -10.20
CA LYS A 313 -18.50 -36.83 -9.47
C LYS A 313 -19.03 -36.83 -8.04
N SER A 314 -19.46 -38.00 -7.60
CA SER A 314 -19.97 -38.26 -6.26
C SER A 314 -18.84 -38.67 -5.34
N ASN A 315 -18.82 -38.12 -4.13
CA ASN A 315 -17.77 -38.35 -3.15
C ASN A 315 -18.40 -38.76 -1.82
N ASP A 316 -17.81 -39.76 -1.18
CA ASP A 316 -18.25 -40.23 0.13
C ASP A 316 -17.92 -39.20 1.22
N MET A 317 -18.81 -39.06 2.20
CA MET A 317 -18.48 -38.34 3.44
C MET A 317 -17.62 -39.25 4.34
N PRO A 318 -16.60 -38.72 5.05
CA PRO A 318 -16.30 -37.30 5.29
C PRO A 318 -15.24 -36.71 4.33
N SER A 319 -15.10 -37.21 3.10
CA SER A 319 -14.09 -36.66 2.18
C SER A 319 -14.34 -35.18 1.89
N ASN A 320 -13.34 -34.35 2.22
CA ASN A 320 -13.42 -32.90 2.03
C ASN A 320 -13.11 -32.46 0.59
N TYR A 321 -12.48 -33.33 -0.21
CA TYR A 321 -12.05 -33.00 -1.57
C TYR A 321 -12.58 -34.03 -2.56
N CYS A 322 -12.92 -33.56 -3.76
CA CYS A 322 -13.36 -34.42 -4.84
C CYS A 322 -12.19 -35.30 -5.31
N PHE A 323 -12.36 -36.62 -5.35
CA PHE A 323 -11.29 -37.53 -5.79
C PHE A 323 -10.86 -37.29 -7.25
N ASN A 324 -11.75 -36.70 -8.07
CA ASN A 324 -11.53 -36.49 -9.48
C ASN A 324 -10.90 -35.13 -9.80
N CYS A 325 -11.50 -34.03 -9.33
CA CYS A 325 -11.03 -32.68 -9.66
C CYS A 325 -10.27 -31.99 -8.52
N GLN A 326 -10.16 -32.63 -7.34
CA GLN A 326 -9.44 -32.15 -6.16
C GLN A 326 -9.97 -30.84 -5.55
N TYR A 327 -11.11 -30.33 -6.00
CA TYR A 327 -11.80 -29.21 -5.35
C TYR A 327 -12.66 -29.71 -4.18
N ASN A 328 -12.72 -28.93 -3.10
CA ASN A 328 -13.69 -29.13 -2.03
C ASN A 328 -15.09 -28.63 -2.42
N ARG A 329 -16.06 -28.83 -1.52
CA ARG A 329 -17.45 -28.40 -1.72
C ARG A 329 -17.63 -26.88 -1.90
N PHE A 330 -16.66 -26.07 -1.50
CA PHE A 330 -16.66 -24.61 -1.65
C PHE A 330 -15.86 -24.14 -2.89
N GLY A 331 -15.37 -25.09 -3.70
CA GLY A 331 -14.65 -24.80 -4.93
C GLY A 331 -13.16 -24.47 -4.74
N PHE A 332 -12.50 -24.92 -3.66
CA PHE A 332 -11.07 -24.72 -3.41
C PHE A 332 -10.26 -26.01 -3.48
N LYS A 333 -9.09 -26.01 -4.11
CA LYS A 333 -8.06 -27.06 -4.01
C LYS A 333 -7.38 -27.04 -2.64
N SER A 334 -6.62 -28.07 -2.29
CA SER A 334 -5.95 -28.16 -0.98
C SER A 334 -4.91 -27.05 -0.75
N ASP A 335 -4.18 -26.67 -1.78
CA ASP A 335 -3.10 -25.66 -1.78
C ASP A 335 -3.60 -24.21 -1.84
N GLU A 336 -4.85 -23.98 -2.22
CA GLU A 336 -5.42 -22.63 -2.28
C GLU A 336 -5.68 -22.03 -0.89
N LEU A 337 -5.60 -20.70 -0.77
CA LEU A 337 -5.97 -19.98 0.43
C LEU A 337 -7.46 -20.17 0.78
N LYS A 338 -7.75 -20.43 2.05
CA LYS A 338 -9.11 -20.68 2.55
C LYS A 338 -9.73 -19.43 3.21
N PRO A 339 -11.06 -19.25 3.10
CA PRO A 339 -11.78 -18.14 3.74
C PRO A 339 -11.49 -17.98 5.23
N ASP A 340 -11.53 -19.08 5.99
CA ASP A 340 -11.36 -19.04 7.45
C ASP A 340 -9.98 -18.54 7.87
N THR A 341 -8.94 -18.86 7.11
CA THR A 341 -7.58 -18.36 7.35
C THR A 341 -7.53 -16.83 7.29
N VAL A 342 -8.17 -16.25 6.25
CA VAL A 342 -8.20 -14.79 6.07
C VAL A 342 -9.13 -14.13 7.08
N ILE A 343 -10.28 -14.74 7.39
CA ILE A 343 -11.19 -14.25 8.44
C ILE A 343 -10.46 -14.11 9.77
N ASN A 344 -9.71 -15.15 10.18
CA ASN A 344 -8.97 -15.12 11.43
C ASN A 344 -7.88 -14.03 11.43
N GLN A 345 -7.13 -13.90 10.33
CA GLN A 345 -6.11 -12.85 10.18
C GLN A 345 -6.71 -11.44 10.27
N LEU A 346 -7.81 -11.20 9.54
CA LEU A 346 -8.49 -9.90 9.55
C LEU A 346 -9.12 -9.60 10.91
N THR A 347 -9.66 -10.61 11.60
CA THR A 347 -10.25 -10.44 12.94
C THR A 347 -9.19 -9.98 13.95
N ASN A 348 -8.06 -10.68 14.01
CA ASN A 348 -6.93 -10.29 14.87
C ASN A 348 -6.43 -8.88 14.54
N LYS A 349 -6.40 -8.53 13.25
CA LYS A 349 -6.00 -7.18 12.80
C LYS A 349 -6.99 -6.10 13.24
N VAL A 350 -8.28 -6.36 13.11
CA VAL A 350 -9.34 -5.45 13.57
C VAL A 350 -9.23 -5.21 15.07
N GLU A 351 -8.97 -6.26 15.87
CA GLU A 351 -8.76 -6.14 17.31
C GLU A 351 -7.53 -5.28 17.64
N ALA A 352 -6.39 -5.56 17.01
CA ALA A 352 -5.17 -4.77 17.19
C ALA A 352 -5.36 -3.29 16.83
N LEU A 353 -6.02 -3.01 15.69
CA LEU A 353 -6.30 -1.63 15.28
C LEU A 353 -7.22 -0.91 16.28
N LYS A 354 -8.24 -1.60 16.82
CA LYS A 354 -9.12 -1.01 17.85
C LYS A 354 -8.33 -0.60 19.09
N GLU A 355 -7.45 -1.47 19.59
CA GLU A 355 -6.60 -1.19 20.75
C GLU A 355 -5.66 0.00 20.50
N MET A 356 -4.99 0.01 19.35
CA MET A 356 -4.07 1.09 18.97
C MET A 356 -4.79 2.44 18.88
N PHE A 357 -5.96 2.48 18.24
CA PHE A 357 -6.72 3.73 18.11
C PHE A 357 -7.35 4.16 19.43
N SER A 358 -7.82 3.25 20.31
CA SER A 358 -8.37 3.62 21.61
C SER A 358 -7.31 4.20 22.56
N ALA A 359 -6.12 3.59 22.62
CA ALA A 359 -5.01 4.09 23.45
C ALA A 359 -4.56 5.51 23.07
N THR A 360 -4.84 5.94 21.83
CA THR A 360 -4.51 7.28 21.35
C THR A 360 -5.47 8.35 21.90
N PHE A 361 -6.70 7.99 22.28
CA PHE A 361 -7.69 8.93 22.84
C PHE A 361 -7.59 9.07 24.36
N ASP A 362 -7.14 8.03 25.07
CA ASP A 362 -6.95 8.09 26.53
C ASP A 362 -5.66 8.83 26.94
N ALA A 363 -4.74 9.06 26.00
CA ALA A 363 -3.47 9.75 26.21
C ALA A 363 -3.47 11.23 25.78
N ALA A 364 -4.60 11.75 25.28
CA ALA A 364 -4.80 13.12 24.83
C ALA A 364 -5.78 13.87 25.75
#